data_AF-A0A926ER58-F1
#
_entry.id   AF-A0A926ER58-F1
#
_cell.length_a   1.000
_cell.length_b   1.000
_cell.length_c   1.000
_cell.angle_alpha   90.00
_cell.angle_beta   90.00
_cell.angle_gamma   90.00
#
_symmetry.space_group_name_H-M   'P 1'
#
loop_
_entity.id
_entity.type
_entity.pdbx_description
1 polymer ?
#
loop_
_entity_poly.entity_id
_entity_poly.type
_entity_poly.pdbx_seq_one_letter_code
_entity_poly.pdbx_strand_id
1 'polypeptide(L)'
;MAEERKYRIRVDGILVDVSKEVYHAYYSIERHTRTLDEKDTRNGKVLYSDLDTDELLGEEVLPDRNAERVEDSAICSILCEELHYQLAMLPAQDRELIQALYFECLTEREYAKQIGISQKGVNKRRQKVLDKLRSMMKAK
;
A
#
# COMPACT_ATOMS: atom_id res chain seq x y z
N MET A 1 -41.31 -55.56 -10.60
CA MET A 1 -40.17 -55.20 -11.46
C MET A 1 -40.06 -53.69 -11.40
N ALA A 2 -39.10 -53.17 -10.64
CA ALA A 2 -38.99 -51.72 -10.42
C ALA A 2 -38.34 -51.10 -11.66
N GLU A 3 -39.06 -50.20 -12.33
CA GLU A 3 -38.53 -49.43 -13.45
C GLU A 3 -37.24 -48.72 -13.02
N GLU A 4 -36.13 -49.00 -13.70
CA GLU A 4 -34.90 -48.24 -13.56
C GLU A 4 -35.22 -46.78 -13.94
N ARG A 5 -35.28 -45.90 -12.93
CA ARG A 5 -35.46 -44.47 -13.15
C ARG A 5 -34.33 -43.96 -14.03
N LYS A 6 -34.62 -43.72 -15.31
CA LYS A 6 -33.68 -43.09 -16.25
C LYS A 6 -33.50 -41.63 -15.85
N TYR A 7 -32.31 -41.29 -15.38
CA TYR A 7 -31.95 -39.92 -15.05
C TYR A 7 -31.56 -39.18 -16.32
N ARG A 8 -32.12 -37.99 -16.54
CA ARG A 8 -31.93 -37.22 -17.77
C ARG A 8 -31.53 -35.79 -17.46
N ILE A 9 -30.57 -35.26 -18.19
CA ILE A 9 -30.18 -33.84 -18.16
C ILE A 9 -30.43 -33.25 -19.54
N ARG A 10 -30.77 -31.96 -19.59
CA ARG A 10 -30.94 -31.21 -20.83
C ARG A 10 -29.69 -30.38 -21.10
N VAL A 11 -28.99 -30.67 -22.20
CA VAL A 11 -27.80 -29.92 -22.66
C VAL A 11 -28.10 -29.42 -24.07
N ASP A 12 -27.99 -28.10 -24.30
CA ASP A 12 -28.26 -27.45 -25.59
C ASP A 12 -29.58 -27.87 -26.27
N GLY A 13 -30.61 -28.10 -25.45
CA GLY A 13 -31.94 -28.50 -25.90
C GLY A 13 -32.15 -30.01 -26.08
N ILE A 14 -31.10 -30.83 -26.01
CA ILE A 14 -31.16 -32.29 -26.15
C ILE A 14 -31.23 -32.97 -24.78
N LEU A 15 -32.07 -34.00 -24.64
CA LEU A 15 -32.16 -34.83 -23.45
C LEU A 15 -31.15 -35.98 -23.52
N VAL A 16 -30.22 -36.01 -22.58
CA VAL A 16 -29.17 -37.03 -22.47
C VAL A 16 -29.43 -37.89 -21.23
N ASP A 17 -29.47 -39.21 -21.41
CA ASP A 17 -29.56 -40.18 -20.30
C ASP A 17 -28.20 -40.21 -19.56
N VAL A 18 -28.21 -40.02 -18.25
CA VAL A 18 -27.02 -39.95 -17.39
C VAL A 18 -27.14 -40.86 -16.18
N SER A 19 -26.03 -41.06 -15.46
CA SER A 19 -26.06 -41.74 -14.17
C SER A 19 -26.75 -40.87 -13.10
N LYS A 20 -27.24 -41.53 -12.05
CA LYS A 20 -27.85 -40.88 -10.89
C LYS A 20 -26.93 -39.84 -10.24
N GLU A 21 -25.64 -40.16 -10.13
CA GLU A 21 -24.64 -39.28 -9.51
C GLU A 21 -24.44 -38.00 -10.31
N VAL A 22 -24.33 -38.11 -11.64
CA VAL A 22 -24.19 -36.96 -12.55
C VAL A 22 -25.44 -36.09 -12.54
N TYR A 23 -26.63 -36.71 -12.49
CA TYR A 23 -27.89 -36.00 -12.35
C TYR A 23 -27.96 -35.15 -11.07
N HIS A 24 -27.63 -35.75 -9.92
CA HIS A 24 -27.64 -35.02 -8.65
C HIS A 24 -26.59 -33.92 -8.62
N ALA A 25 -25.37 -34.17 -9.13
CA ALA A 25 -24.32 -33.16 -9.21
C ALA A 25 -24.76 -31.95 -10.06
N TYR A 26 -25.26 -32.20 -11.28
CA TYR A 26 -25.71 -31.15 -12.20
C TYR A 26 -26.79 -30.25 -11.58
N TYR A 27 -27.88 -30.85 -11.08
CA TYR A 27 -28.99 -30.09 -10.50
C TYR A 27 -28.67 -29.47 -9.13
N SER A 28 -27.68 -30.01 -8.40
CA SER A 28 -27.22 -29.41 -7.15
C SER A 28 -26.50 -28.08 -7.38
N ILE A 29 -25.66 -28.03 -8.43
CA ILE A 29 -24.96 -26.82 -8.85
C ILE A 29 -25.96 -25.80 -9.37
N GLU A 30 -26.90 -26.21 -10.23
CA GLU A 30 -27.94 -25.32 -10.78
C GLU A 30 -28.81 -24.68 -9.67
N ARG A 31 -29.16 -25.46 -8.64
CA ARG A 31 -29.90 -24.93 -7.48
C ARG A 31 -29.05 -23.96 -6.66
N HIS A 32 -27.77 -24.27 -6.48
CA HIS A 32 -26.85 -23.43 -5.74
C HIS A 32 -26.62 -22.09 -6.44
N THR A 33 -26.33 -22.09 -7.74
CA THR A 33 -26.14 -20.88 -8.55
C THR A 33 -27.39 -20.00 -8.51
N ARG A 34 -28.58 -20.57 -8.72
CA ARG A 34 -29.83 -19.81 -8.61
C ARG A 34 -30.02 -19.18 -7.23
N THR A 35 -29.67 -19.91 -6.16
CA THR A 35 -29.76 -19.37 -4.79
C THR A 35 -28.79 -18.21 -4.57
N LEU A 36 -27.61 -18.25 -5.19
CA LEU A 36 -26.65 -17.14 -5.16
C LEU A 36 -27.18 -15.94 -5.94
N ASP A 37 -27.71 -16.14 -7.16
CA ASP A 37 -28.26 -15.06 -7.98
C ASP A 37 -29.47 -14.39 -7.30
N GLU A 38 -30.37 -15.17 -6.70
CA GLU A 38 -31.50 -14.66 -5.91
C GLU A 38 -31.03 -13.84 -4.70
N LYS A 39 -29.93 -14.25 -4.04
CA LYS A 39 -29.33 -13.50 -2.93
C LYS A 39 -28.68 -12.21 -3.42
N ASP A 40 -27.92 -12.28 -4.50
CA ASP A 40 -27.24 -11.15 -5.12
C ASP A 40 -28.28 -10.09 -5.54
N THR A 41 -29.37 -10.51 -6.19
CA THR A 41 -30.49 -9.63 -6.57
C THR A 41 -31.19 -9.04 -5.35
N ARG A 42 -31.53 -9.87 -4.35
CA ARG A 42 -32.21 -9.42 -3.11
C ARG A 42 -31.39 -8.38 -2.35
N ASN A 43 -30.08 -8.56 -2.32
CA ASN A 43 -29.16 -7.69 -1.60
C ASN A 43 -28.69 -6.50 -2.44
N GLY A 44 -29.12 -6.39 -3.71
CA GLY A 44 -28.73 -5.31 -4.61
C GLY A 44 -27.22 -5.29 -4.88
N LYS A 45 -26.61 -6.47 -5.07
CA LYS A 45 -25.20 -6.57 -5.41
C LYS A 45 -24.93 -5.84 -6.73
N VAL A 46 -23.95 -4.96 -6.71
CA VAL A 46 -23.42 -4.24 -7.87
C VAL A 46 -21.93 -4.49 -7.97
N LEU A 47 -21.39 -4.55 -9.18
CA LEU A 47 -19.96 -4.58 -9.40
C LEU A 47 -19.41 -3.17 -9.34
N TYR A 48 -18.14 -3.01 -8.95
CA TYR A 48 -17.51 -1.68 -8.96
C TYR A 48 -17.38 -1.11 -10.37
N SER A 49 -17.13 -1.97 -11.36
CA SER A 49 -17.13 -1.60 -12.78
C SER A 49 -18.48 -1.04 -13.27
N ASP A 50 -19.58 -1.40 -12.62
CA ASP A 50 -20.91 -0.85 -12.96
C ASP A 50 -21.05 0.62 -12.54
N LEU A 51 -20.12 1.13 -11.73
CA LEU A 51 -20.05 2.52 -11.25
C LEU A 51 -19.02 3.36 -12.03
N ASP A 52 -18.38 2.79 -13.05
CA ASP A 52 -17.46 3.52 -13.91
C ASP A 52 -18.18 4.67 -14.63
N THR A 53 -17.47 5.78 -14.80
CA THR A 53 -17.88 6.93 -15.60
C THR A 53 -16.82 7.22 -16.66
N ASP A 54 -17.10 8.08 -17.63
CA ASP A 54 -16.12 8.44 -18.68
C ASP A 54 -14.81 9.03 -18.11
N GLU A 55 -14.83 9.55 -16.87
CA GLU A 55 -13.71 10.22 -16.22
C GLU A 55 -13.10 9.46 -15.04
N LEU A 56 -13.82 8.52 -14.42
CA LEU A 56 -13.43 7.88 -13.15
C LEU A 56 -13.90 6.43 -13.09
N LEU A 57 -13.03 5.51 -12.67
CA LEU A 57 -13.39 4.12 -12.39
C LEU A 57 -14.09 4.02 -11.02
N GLY A 58 -15.10 3.16 -10.90
CA GLY A 58 -15.83 2.92 -9.66
C GLY A 58 -14.94 2.41 -8.53
N GLU A 59 -13.85 1.72 -8.87
CA GLU A 59 -12.82 1.27 -7.91
C GLU A 59 -12.04 2.44 -7.30
N GLU A 60 -11.83 3.54 -8.03
CA GLU A 60 -11.06 4.71 -7.57
C GLU A 60 -11.79 5.53 -6.50
N VAL A 61 -13.10 5.31 -6.32
CA VAL A 61 -13.90 5.92 -5.25
C VAL A 61 -13.54 5.33 -3.89
N LEU A 62 -12.93 4.14 -3.86
CA LEU A 62 -12.54 3.48 -2.61
C LEU A 62 -11.24 4.08 -2.09
N PRO A 63 -11.26 4.76 -0.91
CA PRO A 63 -10.05 5.36 -0.38
C PRO A 63 -9.10 4.27 0.13
N ASP A 64 -7.89 4.22 -0.41
CA ASP A 64 -6.81 3.45 0.18
C ASP A 64 -6.30 4.17 1.44
N ARG A 65 -6.65 3.64 2.61
CA ARG A 65 -6.23 4.19 3.91
C ARG A 65 -4.75 3.97 4.21
N ASN A 66 -4.08 3.08 3.48
CA ASN A 66 -2.66 2.80 3.63
C ASN A 66 -1.82 3.57 2.60
N ALA A 67 -2.43 4.14 1.57
CA ALA A 67 -1.73 4.96 0.60
C ALA A 67 -1.18 6.23 1.26
N GLU A 68 0.06 6.57 0.90
CA GLU A 68 0.63 7.85 1.28
C GLU A 68 -0.13 8.97 0.56
N ARG A 69 -0.49 10.00 1.32
CA ARG A 69 -1.21 11.15 0.76
C ARG A 69 -0.30 11.92 -0.17
N VAL A 70 -0.81 12.27 -1.35
CA VAL A 70 -0.04 13.01 -2.37
C VAL A 70 0.42 14.36 -1.81
N GLU A 71 -0.40 15.01 -0.98
CA GLU A 71 -0.06 16.27 -0.34
C GLU A 71 1.13 16.11 0.62
N ASP A 72 1.15 15.04 1.41
CA ASP A 72 2.23 14.76 2.37
C ASP A 72 3.53 14.46 1.61
N SER A 73 3.46 13.67 0.52
CA SER A 73 4.61 13.39 -0.34
C SER A 73 5.17 14.67 -1.01
N ALA A 74 4.30 15.55 -1.49
CA ALA A 74 4.70 16.84 -2.05
C ALA A 74 5.38 17.75 -1.00
N ILE A 75 4.82 17.81 0.22
CA ILE A 75 5.42 18.55 1.34
C ILE A 75 6.79 17.96 1.69
N CYS A 76 6.90 16.63 1.78
CA CYS A 76 8.16 15.94 2.03
C CYS A 76 9.20 16.26 0.96
N SER A 77 8.85 16.26 -0.32
CA SER A 77 9.76 16.61 -1.41
C SER A 77 10.33 18.03 -1.25
N ILE A 78 9.45 19.01 -1.01
CA ILE A 78 9.85 20.41 -0.81
C ILE A 78 10.76 20.56 0.41
N LEU A 79 10.43 19.91 1.53
CA LEU A 79 11.23 19.95 2.75
C LEU A 79 12.60 19.29 2.55
N CYS A 80 12.66 18.16 1.82
CA CYS A 80 13.90 17.47 1.49
C CYS A 80 14.79 18.32 0.59
N GLU A 81 14.24 18.98 -0.42
CA GLU A 81 14.98 19.89 -1.31
C GLU A 81 15.61 21.05 -0.51
N GLU A 82 14.81 21.73 0.31
CA GLU A 82 15.29 22.82 1.17
C GLU A 82 16.38 22.32 2.14
N LEU A 83 16.18 21.16 2.78
CA LEU A 83 17.17 20.59 3.68
C LEU A 83 18.49 20.29 2.95
N HIS A 84 18.46 19.68 1.77
CA HIS A 84 19.67 19.39 1.01
C HIS A 84 20.41 20.66 0.59
N TYR A 85 19.68 21.71 0.21
CA TYR A 85 20.27 23.01 -0.08
C TYR A 85 20.99 23.59 1.14
N GLN A 86 20.36 23.57 2.32
CA GLN A 86 20.99 24.09 3.55
C GLN A 86 22.16 23.22 4.02
N LEU A 87 22.10 21.90 3.85
CA LEU A 87 23.21 20.99 4.12
C LEU A 87 24.43 21.27 3.22
N ALA A 88 24.20 21.64 1.96
CA ALA A 88 25.28 22.02 1.04
C ALA A 88 25.99 23.32 1.46
N MET A 89 25.29 24.22 2.17
CA MET A 89 25.82 25.48 2.69
C MET A 89 26.54 25.33 4.04
N LEU A 90 26.49 24.15 4.67
CA LEU A 90 27.23 23.91 5.90
C LEU A 90 28.74 23.84 5.65
N PRO A 91 29.56 24.28 6.63
CA PRO A 91 31.00 24.02 6.63
C PRO A 91 31.29 22.51 6.51
N ALA A 92 32.39 22.15 5.84
CA ALA A 92 32.75 20.75 5.58
C ALA A 92 32.73 19.88 6.86
N GLN A 93 33.28 20.38 7.96
CA GLN A 93 33.29 19.65 9.25
C GLN A 93 31.89 19.41 9.84
N ASP A 94 30.98 20.37 9.67
CA ASP A 94 29.60 20.25 10.15
C ASP A 94 28.82 19.27 9.27
N ARG A 95 29.06 19.30 7.96
CA ARG A 95 28.46 18.37 6.99
C ARG A 95 28.95 16.93 7.20
N GLU A 96 30.24 16.74 7.42
CA GLU A 96 30.83 15.42 7.75
C GLU A 96 30.23 14.83 9.02
N LEU A 97 30.02 15.64 10.06
CA LEU A 97 29.34 15.21 11.27
C LEU A 97 27.90 14.74 11.00
N ILE A 98 27.14 15.47 10.18
CA ILE A 98 25.77 15.07 9.83
C ILE A 98 25.76 13.80 8.98
N GLN A 99 26.66 13.70 7.98
CA GLN A 99 26.84 12.52 7.15
C GLN A 99 27.10 11.27 8.00
N ALA A 100 28.09 11.33 8.88
CA ALA A 100 28.47 10.23 9.77
C ALA A 100 27.31 9.77 10.65
N LEU A 101 26.59 10.69 11.28
CA LEU A 101 25.56 10.33 12.27
C LEU A 101 24.24 9.91 11.66
N TYR A 102 23.81 10.51 10.55
CA TYR A 102 22.46 10.34 10.02
C TYR A 102 22.39 9.52 8.73
N PHE A 103 23.45 9.49 7.92
CA PHE A 103 23.48 8.75 6.65
C PHE A 103 24.31 7.47 6.76
N GLU A 104 25.41 7.51 7.50
CA GLU A 104 26.28 6.34 7.77
C GLU A 104 25.92 5.63 9.08
N CYS A 105 24.96 6.18 9.83
CA CYS A 105 24.45 5.60 11.09
C CYS A 105 25.52 5.32 12.16
N LEU A 106 26.62 6.07 12.16
CA LEU A 106 27.63 5.97 13.21
C LEU A 106 27.09 6.53 14.53
N THR A 107 27.42 5.86 15.63
CA THR A 107 27.14 6.40 16.95
C THR A 107 28.07 7.59 17.24
N GLU A 108 27.63 8.50 18.11
CA GLU A 108 28.49 9.62 18.55
C GLU A 108 29.81 9.14 19.16
N ARG A 109 29.85 7.94 19.76
CA ARG A 109 31.06 7.35 20.33
C ARG A 109 32.03 6.86 19.27
N GLU A 110 31.53 6.24 18.20
CA GLU A 110 32.34 5.78 17.08
C GLU A 110 32.92 6.96 16.32
N TYR A 111 32.09 7.95 16.00
CA TYR A 111 32.54 9.18 15.35
C TYR A 111 33.55 9.93 16.23
N ALA A 112 33.31 10.03 17.55
CA ALA A 112 34.25 10.64 18.50
C ALA A 112 35.63 9.98 18.48
N LYS A 113 35.68 8.64 18.40
CA LYS A 113 36.94 7.89 18.28
C LYS A 113 37.67 8.20 16.97
N GLN A 114 36.95 8.31 15.85
CA GLN A 114 37.54 8.63 14.55
C GLN A 114 38.22 10.01 14.53
N ILE A 115 37.58 11.02 15.13
CA ILE A 115 38.09 12.40 15.12
C ILE A 115 38.92 12.75 16.38
N GLY A 116 39.13 11.80 17.28
CA GLY A 116 39.98 11.98 18.47
C GLY A 116 39.43 12.93 19.54
N ILE A 117 38.10 13.05 19.71
CA ILE A 117 37.49 13.87 20.76
C ILE A 117 36.59 13.06 21.70
N SER A 118 36.06 13.68 22.75
CA SER A 118 35.09 13.03 23.62
C SER A 118 33.70 12.96 22.97
N GLN A 119 32.91 11.95 23.31
CA GLN A 119 31.50 11.85 22.88
C GLN A 119 30.70 13.10 23.29
N LYS A 120 30.94 13.67 24.47
CA LYS A 120 30.32 14.95 24.88
C LYS A 120 30.67 16.11 23.94
N GLY A 121 31.90 16.13 23.42
CA GLY A 121 32.34 17.09 22.41
C GLY A 121 31.56 16.95 21.10
N VAL A 122 31.38 15.71 20.63
CA VAL A 122 30.55 15.40 19.44
C VAL A 122 29.12 15.84 19.67
N ASN A 123 28.52 15.49 20.80
CA ASN A 123 27.14 15.86 21.13
C ASN A 123 26.93 17.38 21.11
N LYS A 124 27.86 18.15 21.72
CA LYS A 124 27.83 19.62 21.71
C LYS A 124 27.96 20.19 20.30
N ARG A 125 28.82 19.61 19.45
CA ARG A 125 28.93 20.00 18.03
C ARG A 125 27.64 19.70 17.27
N ARG A 126 27.09 18.49 17.43
CA ARG A 126 25.82 18.09 16.79
C ARG A 126 24.71 19.06 17.12
N GLN A 127 24.54 19.40 18.39
CA GLN A 127 23.50 20.36 18.81
C GLN A 127 23.66 21.72 18.11
N LYS A 128 24.89 22.26 18.06
CA LYS A 128 25.16 23.52 17.35
C LYS A 128 24.82 23.46 15.86
N VAL A 129 25.16 22.35 15.19
CA VAL A 129 24.86 22.17 13.77
C VAL A 129 23.35 22.09 13.54
N LEU A 130 22.61 21.36 14.38
CA LEU A 130 21.16 21.27 14.30
C LEU A 130 20.48 22.62 14.58
N ASP A 131 20.97 23.39 15.57
CA ASP A 131 20.46 24.74 15.85
C ASP A 131 20.72 25.69 14.66
N LYS A 132 21.89 25.57 14.01
CA LYS A 132 22.23 26.33 12.81
C LYS A 132 21.30 25.98 11.63
N LEU A 133 21.11 24.68 11.35
CA LEU A 133 20.19 24.22 10.31
C LEU A 133 18.76 24.70 10.57
N ARG A 134 18.30 24.63 11.82
CA ARG A 134 16.98 25.13 12.21
C ARG A 134 16.85 26.63 11.95
N SER A 135 17.86 27.43 12.26
CA SER A 135 17.85 28.88 11.99
C SER A 135 17.88 29.18 10.49
N MET A 136 18.65 28.42 9.71
CA MET A 136 18.73 28.56 8.25
C MET A 136 17.39 28.24 7.57
N MET A 137 16.69 27.19 8.01
CA MET A 137 15.39 26.78 7.45
C MET A 137 14.21 27.64 7.95
N LYS A 138 14.32 28.27 9.13
CA LYS A 138 13.31 29.21 9.64
C LYS A 138 13.41 30.61 9.02
N ALA A 139 14.54 30.95 8.42
CA ALA A 139 14.74 32.24 7.79
C ALA A 139 14.00 32.29 6.44
N LYS A 140 12.67 32.47 6.51
CA LYS A 140 11.82 32.86 5.39
C LYS A 140 10.72 33.77 5.90
#